data_AF-A0A5J5WXV1-F1
#
_entry.id   AF-A0A5J5WXV1-F1
#
_cell.length_a   1.000
_cell.length_b   1.000
_cell.length_c   1.000
_cell.angle_alpha   90.00
_cell.angle_beta   90.00
_cell.angle_gamma   90.00
#
_symmetry.space_group_name_H-M   'P 1'
#
loop_
_entity.id
_entity.type
_entity.pdbx_description
1 polymer ?
#
loop_
_entity_poly.entity_id
_entity_poly.type
_entity_poly.pdbx_seq_one_letter_code
_entity_poly.pdbx_strand_id
1 'polypeptide(L)'
;MGSSCTRVASIFVSDGKQARRTNSPSPLGELFDHGCDALASTFETMDFGSTAMCGGDNFWFWVILSIPFYGATWEHYFTNALILPIVNGPTEGLALKYGLHFMTAIVGARWWAQPFQQSIPFLSWIPYVNLACNISNVHKIVKARKGSMLLALAMLYPFVVLMGGVLIWR
;
A
#
# COMPACT_ATOMS: atom_id res chain seq x y z
N MET A 1 -14.81 12.42 -29.81
CA MET A 1 -15.19 11.75 -28.54
C MET A 1 -13.90 11.56 -27.76
N GLY A 2 -13.62 12.15 -26.61
CA GLY A 2 -14.49 12.71 -25.57
C GLY A 2 -14.13 12.02 -24.26
N SER A 3 -13.06 12.45 -23.59
CA SER A 3 -12.77 12.08 -22.19
C SER A 3 -11.93 13.18 -21.53
N SER A 4 -12.65 14.17 -21.00
CA SER A 4 -12.18 15.02 -19.91
C SER A 4 -12.18 14.17 -18.64
N CYS A 5 -11.03 14.02 -17.97
CA CYS A 5 -10.99 14.00 -16.51
C CYS A 5 -9.52 14.17 -16.05
N THR A 6 -9.28 15.23 -15.27
CA THR A 6 -8.04 15.50 -14.48
C THR A 6 -6.70 15.34 -15.21
N ARG A 7 -6.31 16.37 -15.98
CA ARG A 7 -4.90 16.56 -16.34
C ARG A 7 -4.24 17.50 -15.35
N VAL A 8 -3.64 16.92 -14.31
CA VAL A 8 -2.45 17.55 -13.71
C VAL A 8 -1.42 17.58 -14.85
N ALA A 9 -1.11 18.78 -15.36
CA ALA A 9 -0.20 18.92 -16.49
C ALA A 9 1.24 18.75 -15.98
N SER A 10 1.73 17.51 -15.94
CA SER A 10 3.17 17.28 -15.86
C SER A 10 3.83 17.74 -17.17
N ILE A 11 5.06 18.22 -17.08
CA ILE A 11 5.85 18.69 -18.24
C ILE A 11 5.96 17.58 -19.30
N PHE A 12 6.19 16.35 -18.83
CA PHE A 12 6.27 15.10 -19.59
C PHE A 12 5.02 14.79 -20.43
N VAL A 13 3.83 14.89 -19.83
CA VAL A 13 2.55 14.72 -20.54
C VAL A 13 2.33 15.81 -21.60
N SER A 14 2.91 16.99 -21.40
CA SER A 14 2.84 18.10 -22.36
C SER A 14 3.80 17.89 -23.52
N ASP A 15 5.00 17.40 -23.24
CA ASP A 15 6.04 17.07 -24.24
C ASP A 15 5.57 15.94 -25.17
N GLY A 16 5.01 14.86 -24.63
CA GLY A 16 4.44 13.78 -25.44
C GLY A 16 3.26 14.24 -26.32
N LYS A 17 2.45 15.19 -25.86
CA LYS A 17 1.39 15.80 -26.70
C LYS A 17 1.97 16.71 -27.77
N GLN A 18 3.00 17.48 -27.45
CA GLN A 18 3.65 18.34 -28.42
C GLN A 18 4.32 17.51 -29.50
N ALA A 19 5.06 16.45 -29.14
CA ALA A 19 5.69 15.53 -30.08
C ALA A 19 4.68 14.89 -31.06
N ARG A 20 3.47 14.56 -30.59
CA ARG A 20 2.38 14.11 -31.48
C ARG A 20 1.84 15.22 -32.38
N ARG A 21 1.74 16.46 -31.87
CA ARG A 21 1.29 17.62 -32.68
C ARG A 21 2.31 18.00 -33.75
N THR A 22 3.60 17.84 -33.47
CA THR A 22 4.69 18.15 -34.40
C THR A 22 5.08 16.95 -35.28
N ASN A 23 4.37 15.82 -35.19
CA ASN A 23 4.72 14.57 -35.87
C ASN A 23 6.18 14.14 -35.66
N SER A 24 6.72 14.40 -34.47
CA SER A 24 8.09 14.06 -34.09
C SER A 24 8.16 13.11 -32.87
N PRO A 25 7.40 11.99 -32.82
CA PRO A 25 7.60 10.97 -31.81
C PRO A 25 8.95 10.26 -32.02
N SER A 26 9.65 9.94 -30.94
CA SER A 26 10.88 9.16 -31.00
C SER A 26 10.91 8.09 -29.90
N PRO A 27 11.46 6.90 -30.17
CA PRO A 27 11.64 5.86 -29.15
C PRO A 27 12.46 6.33 -27.95
N LEU A 28 13.42 7.22 -28.17
CA LEU A 28 14.24 7.80 -27.11
C LEU A 28 13.44 8.76 -26.22
N GLY A 29 12.56 9.56 -26.82
CA GLY A 29 11.65 10.44 -26.08
C GLY A 29 10.69 9.65 -25.19
N GLU A 30 10.17 8.53 -25.70
CA GLU A 30 9.31 7.63 -24.93
C GLU A 30 10.07 6.93 -23.78
N LEU A 31 11.30 6.47 -24.03
CA LEU A 31 12.16 5.90 -22.98
C LEU A 31 12.45 6.92 -21.87
N PHE A 32 12.68 8.18 -22.24
CA PHE A 32 12.93 9.25 -21.28
C PHE A 32 11.67 9.59 -20.46
N ASP A 33 10.50 9.63 -21.10
CA ASP A 33 9.18 9.84 -20.45
C ASP A 33 8.95 8.78 -19.35
N HIS A 34 9.10 7.50 -19.70
CA HIS A 34 8.97 6.38 -18.74
C HIS A 34 10.04 6.39 -17.65
N GLY A 35 11.29 6.76 -17.99
CA GLY A 35 12.37 6.88 -17.03
C GLY A 35 12.09 7.98 -15.98
N CYS A 36 11.56 9.11 -16.42
CA CYS A 36 11.12 10.18 -15.53
C CYS A 36 9.94 9.77 -14.66
N ASP A 37 8.94 9.06 -15.20
CA ASP A 37 7.83 8.52 -14.42
C ASP A 37 8.28 7.52 -13.34
N ALA A 38 9.26 6.66 -13.65
CA ALA A 38 9.84 5.73 -12.68
C ALA A 38 10.62 6.43 -11.56
N LEU A 39 11.38 7.48 -11.88
CA LEU A 39 12.07 8.30 -10.89
C LEU A 39 11.09 9.07 -10.01
N ALA A 40 10.05 9.68 -10.60
CA ALA A 40 8.99 10.37 -9.85
C ALA A 40 8.30 9.42 -8.87
N SER A 41 7.90 8.23 -9.32
CA SER A 41 7.31 7.19 -8.47
C SER A 41 8.21 6.79 -7.29
N THR A 42 9.52 6.76 -7.51
CA THR A 42 10.51 6.48 -6.46
C THR A 42 10.51 7.55 -5.37
N PHE A 43 10.60 8.83 -5.76
CA PHE A 43 10.57 9.94 -4.79
C PHE A 43 9.24 10.06 -4.07
N GLU A 44 8.12 9.87 -4.77
CA GLU A 44 6.80 9.90 -4.16
C GLU A 44 6.62 8.79 -3.13
N THR A 45 7.23 7.61 -3.34
CA THR A 45 7.16 6.54 -2.35
C THR A 45 7.96 6.90 -1.11
N MET A 46 9.13 7.52 -1.25
CA MET A 46 9.91 8.06 -0.13
C MET A 46 9.18 9.13 0.67
N ASP A 47 8.47 10.02 -0.02
CA ASP A 47 7.63 11.04 0.61
C ASP A 47 6.50 10.41 1.42
N PHE A 48 5.82 9.41 0.84
CA PHE A 48 4.77 8.68 1.54
C PHE A 48 5.30 7.90 2.75
N GLY A 49 6.41 7.17 2.62
CA GLY A 49 7.01 6.44 3.74
C GLY A 49 7.44 7.36 4.90
N SER A 50 7.87 8.58 4.58
CA SER A 50 8.16 9.62 5.58
C SER A 50 6.89 10.10 6.28
N THR A 51 5.82 10.33 5.51
CA THR A 51 4.51 10.78 6.01
C THR A 51 3.84 9.72 6.90
N ALA A 52 3.94 8.45 6.51
CA ALA A 52 3.36 7.31 7.21
C ALA A 52 4.27 6.75 8.33
N MET A 53 5.45 7.35 8.55
CA MET A 53 6.42 6.94 9.59
C MET A 53 6.87 5.47 9.48
N CYS A 54 6.92 4.93 8.25
CA CYS A 54 7.17 3.51 7.98
C CYS A 54 8.65 3.11 8.06
N GLY A 55 9.57 4.05 8.27
CA GLY A 55 11.01 3.77 8.40
C GLY A 55 11.56 2.91 7.25
N GLY A 56 12.22 1.80 7.58
CA GLY A 56 12.83 0.88 6.60
C GLY A 56 11.83 0.13 5.71
N ASP A 57 10.56 0.03 6.12
CA ASP A 57 9.53 -0.65 5.34
C ASP A 57 9.12 0.14 4.09
N ASN A 58 9.54 1.41 3.98
CA ASN A 58 9.36 2.24 2.80
C ASN A 58 9.89 1.58 1.51
N PHE A 59 10.97 0.81 1.60
CA PHE A 59 11.52 0.07 0.46
C PHE A 59 10.51 -0.93 -0.11
N TRP A 60 9.74 -1.61 0.76
CA TRP A 60 8.76 -2.60 0.33
C TRP A 60 7.56 -1.97 -0.37
N PHE A 61 7.14 -0.77 0.06
CA PHE A 61 6.10 -0.02 -0.65
C PHE A 61 6.54 0.35 -2.07
N TRP A 62 7.82 0.71 -2.24
CA TRP A 62 8.38 1.03 -3.56
C TRP A 62 8.42 -0.20 -4.49
N VAL A 63 8.84 -1.36 -3.95
CA VAL A 63 8.83 -2.62 -4.72
C VAL A 63 7.42 -2.96 -5.21
N ILE A 64 6.41 -2.86 -4.34
CA ILE A 64 5.02 -3.18 -4.69
C ILE A 64 4.49 -2.22 -5.76
N LEU A 65 4.75 -0.91 -5.64
CA LEU A 65 4.32 0.10 -6.60
C LEU A 65 5.06 0.01 -7.95
N SER A 66 6.23 -0.62 -8.00
CA SER A 66 6.98 -0.83 -9.23
C SER A 66 6.43 -1.98 -10.09
N ILE A 67 5.67 -2.91 -9.51
CA ILE A 67 5.13 -4.09 -10.21
C ILE A 67 4.16 -3.68 -11.34
N PRO A 68 3.16 -2.81 -11.13
CA PRO A 68 2.28 -2.36 -12.21
C PRO A 68 3.02 -1.62 -13.32
N PHE A 69 4.03 -0.81 -12.98
CA PHE A 69 4.87 -0.10 -13.96
C PHE A 69 5.65 -1.07 -14.83
N TYR A 70 6.28 -2.07 -14.22
CA TYR A 70 6.96 -3.12 -14.94
C TYR A 70 6.00 -3.93 -15.82
N GLY A 71 4.81 -4.27 -15.29
CA GLY A 71 3.76 -4.97 -16.03
C GLY A 71 3.31 -4.22 -17.27
N ALA A 72 3.05 -2.92 -17.16
CA ALA A 72 2.67 -2.08 -18.31
C ALA A 72 3.80 -1.96 -19.35
N THR A 73 5.06 -1.86 -18.91
CA THR A 73 6.23 -1.83 -19.80
C THR A 73 6.42 -3.16 -20.51
N TRP A 74 6.22 -4.27 -19.79
CA TRP A 74 6.30 -5.62 -20.32
C TRP A 74 5.21 -5.88 -21.37
N GLU A 75 3.96 -5.48 -21.09
CA GLU A 75 2.86 -5.55 -22.07
C GLU A 75 3.18 -4.72 -23.31
N HIS A 76 3.66 -3.48 -23.13
CA HIS A 76 4.04 -2.61 -24.24
C HIS A 76 5.12 -3.23 -25.13
N TYR A 77 6.14 -3.84 -24.53
CA TYR A 77 7.23 -4.48 -25.27
C TYR A 77 6.75 -5.57 -26.23
N PHE A 78 5.78 -6.39 -25.82
CA PHE A 78 5.28 -7.49 -26.66
C PHE A 78 4.16 -7.08 -27.61
N THR A 79 3.33 -6.11 -27.23
CA THR A 79 2.14 -5.71 -28.01
C THR A 79 2.40 -4.52 -28.94
N ASN A 80 3.49 -3.78 -28.74
CA ASN A 80 3.78 -2.49 -29.38
C ASN A 80 2.63 -1.46 -29.22
N ALA A 81 1.81 -1.63 -28.19
CA ALA A 81 0.67 -0.77 -27.90
C ALA A 81 0.48 -0.65 -26.39
N LEU A 82 0.48 0.59 -25.88
CA LEU A 82 0.22 0.83 -24.46
C LEU A 82 -1.29 0.94 -24.26
N ILE A 83 -1.94 -0.18 -23.96
CA ILE A 83 -3.36 -0.23 -23.66
C ILE A 83 -3.53 0.14 -22.18
N LEU A 84 -4.00 1.36 -21.92
CA LEU A 84 -4.29 1.82 -20.56
C LEU A 84 -5.79 1.60 -20.26
N PRO A 85 -6.15 0.51 -19.56
CA PRO A 85 -7.51 0.36 -19.05
C PRO A 85 -7.85 1.47 -18.05
N ILE A 86 -9.15 1.62 -17.75
CA ILE A 86 -9.65 2.61 -16.76
C ILE A 86 -8.98 2.43 -15.40
N VAL A 87 -8.62 1.20 -15.05
CA VAL A 87 -7.81 0.87 -13.88
C VAL A 87 -6.45 0.38 -14.37
N ASN A 88 -5.44 1.25 -14.35
CA ASN A 88 -4.13 0.96 -14.94
C ASN A 88 -3.02 0.66 -13.92
N GLY A 89 -3.26 0.90 -12.63
CA GLY A 89 -2.31 0.74 -11.53
C GLY A 89 -1.67 2.08 -11.12
N PRO A 90 -0.80 2.68 -11.95
CA PRO A 90 -0.12 3.94 -11.63
C PRO A 90 -1.08 5.10 -11.33
N THR A 91 -2.18 5.22 -12.08
CA THR A 91 -3.11 6.36 -11.91
C THR A 91 -3.91 6.23 -10.62
N GLU A 92 -4.41 5.04 -10.31
CA GLU A 92 -5.16 4.80 -9.08
C GLU A 92 -4.24 4.84 -7.86
N GLY A 93 -3.01 4.35 -7.99
CA GLY A 93 -1.99 4.41 -6.95
C GLY A 93 -1.63 5.86 -6.58
N LEU A 94 -1.48 6.74 -7.58
CA LEU A 94 -1.29 8.17 -7.37
C LEU A 94 -2.50 8.82 -6.68
N ALA A 95 -3.71 8.56 -7.17
CA ALA A 95 -4.93 9.08 -6.57
C ALA A 95 -5.10 8.64 -5.10
N LEU A 96 -4.79 7.36 -4.81
CA LEU A 96 -4.80 6.82 -3.46
C LEU A 96 -3.76 7.51 -2.58
N LYS A 97 -2.52 7.67 -3.05
CA LYS A 97 -1.47 8.39 -2.31
C LYS A 97 -1.90 9.82 -1.97
N TYR A 98 -2.41 10.58 -2.95
CA TYR A 98 -2.91 11.94 -2.69
C TYR A 98 -4.04 11.95 -1.66
N GLY A 99 -4.95 10.98 -1.71
CA GLY A 99 -5.99 10.80 -0.69
C GLY A 99 -5.41 10.53 0.71
N LEU A 100 -4.38 9.70 0.81
CA LEU A 100 -3.70 9.39 2.07
C LEU A 100 -2.92 10.59 2.62
N HIS A 101 -2.25 11.38 1.77
CA HIS A 101 -1.60 12.63 2.18
C HIS A 101 -2.63 13.65 2.66
N PHE A 102 -3.76 13.78 1.97
CA PHE A 102 -4.85 14.67 2.39
C PHE A 102 -5.45 14.23 3.73
N MET A 103 -5.70 12.94 3.92
CA MET A 103 -6.12 12.39 5.21
C MET A 103 -5.08 12.71 6.29
N THR A 104 -3.80 12.47 6.01
CA THR A 104 -2.71 12.71 6.95
C THR A 104 -2.55 14.20 7.29
N ALA A 105 -2.88 15.10 6.38
CA ALA A 105 -2.94 16.54 6.67
C ALA A 105 -4.04 16.90 7.69
N ILE A 106 -5.13 16.15 7.73
CA ILE A 106 -6.23 16.33 8.69
C ILE A 106 -5.94 15.64 10.02
N VAL A 107 -5.56 14.35 9.99
CA VAL A 107 -5.38 13.53 11.20
C VAL A 107 -3.99 13.66 11.84
N GLY A 108 -3.03 14.18 11.08
CA GLY A 108 -1.62 14.31 11.46
C GLY A 108 -0.82 13.01 11.24
N ALA A 109 0.48 13.15 10.95
CA ALA A 109 1.39 12.02 10.73
C ALA A 109 1.46 11.05 11.94
N ARG A 110 1.27 11.58 13.16
CA ARG A 110 1.21 10.77 14.38
C ARG A 110 0.14 9.69 14.35
N TRP A 111 -0.93 9.86 13.58
CA TRP A 111 -2.02 8.89 13.48
C TRP A 111 -1.52 7.49 13.02
N TRP A 112 -0.51 7.45 12.15
CA TRP A 112 0.08 6.22 11.62
C TRP A 112 0.89 5.43 12.65
N ALA A 113 1.44 6.11 13.67
CA ALA A 113 2.26 5.49 14.72
C ALA A 113 1.46 5.11 15.97
N GLN A 114 0.14 5.32 15.98
CA GLN A 114 -0.70 5.10 17.17
C GLN A 114 -1.21 3.65 17.23
N PRO A 115 -1.50 3.12 18.43
CA PRO A 115 -2.18 1.83 18.58
C PRO A 115 -3.51 1.80 17.82
N PHE A 116 -3.82 0.66 17.20
CA PHE A 116 -5.02 0.47 16.36
C PHE A 116 -6.33 0.95 17.03
N GLN A 117 -6.47 0.75 18.34
CA GLN A 117 -7.64 1.19 19.11
C GLN A 117 -7.83 2.71 19.13
N GLN A 118 -6.74 3.48 19.03
CA GLN A 118 -6.76 4.94 19.01
C GLN A 118 -6.92 5.48 17.59
N SER A 119 -6.36 4.77 16.59
CA SER A 119 -6.49 5.17 15.18
C SER A 119 -7.93 5.06 14.66
N ILE A 120 -8.66 4.00 15.06
CA ILE A 120 -10.06 3.79 14.64
C ILE A 120 -10.92 3.37 15.84
N PRO A 121 -11.40 4.33 16.66
CA PRO A 121 -12.09 4.04 17.93
C PRO A 121 -13.36 3.20 17.75
N PHE A 122 -14.08 3.39 16.64
CA PHE A 122 -15.30 2.64 16.35
C PHE A 122 -15.05 1.18 15.95
N LEU A 123 -13.82 0.81 15.57
CA LEU A 123 -13.41 -0.57 15.28
C LEU A 123 -12.58 -1.21 16.41
N SER A 124 -12.45 -0.52 17.54
CA SER A 124 -11.71 -0.99 18.70
C SER A 124 -12.23 -2.32 19.26
N TRP A 125 -13.47 -2.71 18.94
CA TRP A 125 -14.08 -3.97 19.34
C TRP A 125 -13.64 -5.20 18.50
N ILE A 126 -13.07 -4.99 17.29
CA ILE A 126 -12.67 -6.10 16.39
C ILE A 126 -11.69 -7.09 17.05
N PRO A 127 -10.60 -6.64 17.72
CA PRO A 127 -9.67 -7.56 18.38
C PRO A 127 -10.34 -8.39 19.49
N TYR A 128 -11.27 -7.80 20.23
CA TYR A 128 -12.00 -8.49 21.30
C TYR A 128 -12.96 -9.55 20.75
N VAL A 129 -13.64 -9.27 19.64
CA VAL A 129 -14.50 -10.25 18.96
C VAL A 129 -13.67 -11.40 18.40
N ASN A 130 -12.51 -11.12 17.81
CA ASN A 130 -11.60 -12.16 17.32
C ASN A 130 -11.11 -13.07 18.47
N LEU A 131 -10.69 -12.48 19.59
CA LEU A 131 -10.29 -13.21 20.79
C LEU A 131 -11.44 -14.08 21.34
N ALA A 132 -12.66 -13.54 21.43
CA ALA A 132 -13.84 -14.27 21.89
C ALA A 132 -14.19 -15.45 20.97
N CYS A 133 -14.13 -15.25 19.65
CA CYS A 133 -14.31 -16.33 18.67
C CYS A 133 -13.24 -17.41 18.81
N ASN A 134 -11.97 -17.05 18.98
CA ASN A 134 -10.89 -18.02 19.19
C ASN A 134 -11.10 -18.82 20.48
N ILE A 135 -11.47 -18.18 21.59
CA ILE A 135 -11.78 -18.87 22.85
C ILE A 135 -12.99 -19.81 22.67
N SER A 136 -14.04 -19.37 21.99
CA SER A 136 -15.21 -20.20 21.68
C SER A 136 -14.85 -21.44 20.86
N ASN A 137 -13.98 -21.28 19.85
CA ASN A 137 -13.50 -22.36 19.01
C ASN A 137 -12.66 -23.37 19.81
N VAL A 138 -11.72 -22.88 20.62
CA VAL A 138 -10.90 -23.73 21.51
C VAL A 138 -11.80 -24.48 22.50
N HIS A 139 -12.76 -23.80 23.14
CA HIS A 139 -13.67 -24.42 24.08
C HIS A 139 -14.51 -25.53 23.43
N LYS A 140 -15.04 -25.30 22.22
CA LYS A 140 -15.77 -26.30 21.45
C LYS A 140 -14.91 -27.54 21.15
N ILE A 141 -13.66 -27.34 20.72
CA ILE A 141 -12.73 -28.44 20.40
C ILE A 141 -12.32 -29.22 21.65
N VAL A 142 -12.02 -28.53 22.75
CA VAL A 142 -11.65 -29.15 24.03
C VAL A 142 -12.80 -30.00 24.56
N LYS A 143 -14.04 -29.49 24.50
CA LYS A 143 -15.24 -30.23 24.92
C LYS A 143 -15.51 -31.44 24.02
N ALA A 144 -15.35 -31.29 22.69
CA ALA A 144 -15.51 -32.38 21.73
C ALA A 144 -14.48 -33.50 21.91
N ARG A 145 -13.24 -33.16 22.29
CA ARG A 145 -12.14 -34.13 22.49
C ARG A 145 -12.02 -34.68 23.92
N LYS A 146 -12.92 -34.33 24.85
CA LYS A 146 -12.80 -34.60 26.30
C LYS A 146 -11.44 -34.15 26.87
N GLY A 147 -10.85 -33.11 26.30
CA GLY A 147 -9.54 -32.60 26.71
C GLY A 147 -9.63 -31.65 27.91
N SER A 148 -8.47 -31.34 28.51
CA SER A 148 -8.39 -30.32 29.57
C SER A 148 -8.21 -28.92 28.97
N MET A 149 -9.08 -27.99 29.35
CA MET A 149 -8.98 -26.58 28.97
C MET A 149 -7.72 -25.92 29.54
N LEU A 150 -7.22 -26.42 30.66
CA LEU A 150 -6.01 -25.95 31.33
C LEU A 150 -4.76 -26.18 30.46
N LEU A 151 -4.72 -27.30 29.74
CA LEU A 151 -3.63 -27.62 28.82
C LEU A 151 -3.67 -26.74 27.56
N ALA A 152 -4.87 -26.42 27.05
CA ALA A 152 -5.03 -25.50 25.93
C ALA A 152 -4.60 -24.07 26.29
N LEU A 153 -4.89 -23.61 27.52
CA LEU A 153 -4.40 -22.32 28.02
C LEU A 153 -2.89 -22.32 28.29
N ALA A 154 -2.31 -23.44 28.72
CA ALA A 154 -0.86 -23.57 28.90
C ALA A 154 -0.08 -23.37 27.58
N MET A 155 -0.70 -23.64 26.42
CA MET A 155 -0.09 -23.37 25.11
C MET A 155 0.07 -21.87 24.79
N LEU A 156 -0.58 -20.96 25.54
CA LEU A 156 -0.39 -19.51 25.40
C LEU A 156 0.87 -19.01 26.13
N TYR A 157 1.46 -19.83 27.01
CA TYR A 157 2.64 -19.45 27.80
C TYR A 157 3.82 -18.92 26.95
N PRO A 158 4.23 -19.56 25.85
CA PRO A 158 5.33 -19.06 25.01
C PRO A 158 5.03 -17.69 24.39
N PHE A 159 3.76 -17.44 24.04
CA PHE A 159 3.31 -16.16 23.50
C PHE A 159 3.38 -15.04 24.55
N VAL A 160 2.97 -15.33 25.80
CA VAL A 160 3.06 -14.38 26.91
C VAL A 160 4.51 -14.05 27.26
N VAL A 161 5.41 -15.05 27.26
CA VAL A 161 6.85 -14.84 27.49
C VAL A 161 7.47 -13.97 26.39
N LEU A 162 7.13 -14.23 25.12
CA LEU A 162 7.61 -13.44 24.00
C LEU A 162 7.12 -11.98 24.08
N MET A 163 5.83 -11.77 24.36
CA MET A 163 5.27 -10.42 24.55
C MET A 163 5.91 -9.70 25.75
N GLY A 164 6.18 -10.41 26.85
CA GLY A 164 6.92 -9.87 28.00
C GLY A 164 8.35 -9.46 27.64
N GLY A 165 9.05 -10.28 26.84
CA GLY A 165 10.39 -9.96 26.34
C GLY A 165 10.41 -8.71 25.46
N VAL A 166 9.44 -8.55 24.57
CA VAL A 166 9.29 -7.36 23.72
C VAL A 166 9.01 -6.10 24.54
N LEU A 167 8.25 -6.21 25.64
CA LEU A 167 7.96 -5.08 26.53
C LEU A 167 9.17 -4.66 27.38
N ILE A 168 10.05 -5.60 27.73
CA ILE A 168 11.30 -5.35 28.45
C ILE A 168 12.39 -4.80 27.51
N TRP A 169 12.37 -5.19 26.24
CA TRP A 169 13.34 -4.77 25.21
C TRP A 169 13.11 -3.33 24.69
N ARG A 170 12.40 -2.48 25.43
CA ARG A 170 12.30 -1.06 25.08
C ARG A 170 13.63 -0.33 25.25
#